data_AF-A0A448Z5J4-F1
#
_entry.id   AF-A0A448Z5J4-F1
#
_cell.length_a   1.000
_cell.length_b   1.000
_cell.length_c   1.000
_cell.angle_alpha   90.00
_cell.angle_beta   90.00
_cell.angle_gamma   90.00
#
_symmetry.space_group_name_H-M   'P 1'
#
loop_
_entity.id
_entity.type
_entity.pdbx_description
1 polymer ?
#
loop_
_entity_poly.entity_id
_entity_poly.type
_entity_poly.pdbx_seq_one_letter_code
_entity_poly.pdbx_strand_id
1 'polypeptide(L)'
;MEVLTNSKLSNPVLLPNAQLMEMLEGDVKRNEKALQQMQQRKRKPRKSRFENRDWIQQHVLDYLKGTPCVNIPTAKLGELKARCMKKESVSSPIRKKRKAPSKGSSSPSSPKHASRSSKQAQKGCYALTEAETLQVLNFMPQEMVEIHLMVEDLHDRMSEAKQEEFLEMIRSYNTSVETTEKDSSNDVEEDEEEVVEDSIELLEKAGNDNDDDGLPAMKVKKER
;
A
#
# COMPACT_ATOMS: atom_id res chain seq x y z
N MET A 1 23.84 -7.58 36.12
CA MET A 1 23.28 -7.09 34.85
C MET A 1 22.20 -8.06 34.44
N GLU A 2 20.95 -7.78 34.82
CA GLU A 2 19.80 -8.59 34.42
C GLU A 2 19.43 -8.25 32.98
N VAL A 3 19.60 -9.21 32.09
CA VAL A 3 19.26 -9.07 30.68
C VAL A 3 17.75 -9.26 30.56
N LEU A 4 17.02 -8.15 30.37
CA LEU A 4 15.59 -8.13 30.06
C LEU A 4 15.34 -8.81 28.69
N THR A 5 15.18 -10.14 28.65
CA THR A 5 14.79 -10.88 27.43
C THR A 5 13.40 -11.52 27.55
N ASN A 6 12.37 -10.74 27.88
CA ASN A 6 10.97 -11.21 27.79
C ASN A 6 10.30 -10.90 26.43
N SER A 7 11.10 -10.70 25.38
CA SER A 7 10.64 -10.62 23.98
C SER A 7 10.81 -11.94 23.20
N LYS A 8 11.29 -13.00 23.86
CA LYS A 8 11.49 -14.33 23.27
C LYS A 8 10.13 -15.01 23.13
N LEU A 9 9.59 -15.11 21.91
CA LEU A 9 8.79 -16.22 21.32
C LEU A 9 7.73 -15.76 20.29
N SER A 10 7.50 -14.47 20.07
CA SER A 10 6.63 -14.07 18.95
C SER A 10 7.40 -14.13 17.64
N ASN A 11 6.95 -14.97 16.70
CA ASN A 11 7.44 -14.92 15.34
C ASN A 11 7.27 -13.49 14.79
N PRO A 12 8.29 -12.95 14.07
CA PRO A 12 8.16 -11.63 13.46
C PRO A 12 6.95 -11.62 12.53
N VAL A 13 6.14 -10.56 12.64
CA VAL A 13 4.92 -10.41 11.85
C VAL A 13 5.28 -9.77 10.51
N LEU A 14 4.79 -10.36 9.42
CA LEU A 14 4.90 -9.79 8.08
C LEU A 14 3.92 -8.63 7.93
N LEU A 15 4.44 -7.45 7.61
CA LEU A 15 3.67 -6.22 7.51
C LEU A 15 3.58 -5.77 6.04
N PRO A 16 2.37 -5.64 5.46
CA PRO A 16 2.20 -5.08 4.13
C PRO A 16 2.64 -3.62 4.06
N ASN A 17 3.19 -3.21 2.92
CA ASN A 17 3.70 -1.85 2.69
C ASN A 17 2.64 -0.77 2.93
N ALA A 18 1.38 -0.99 2.52
CA ALA A 18 0.28 -0.05 2.76
C ALA A 18 0.03 0.19 4.26
N GLN A 19 0.15 -0.86 5.09
CA GLN A 19 -0.02 -0.73 6.54
C GLN A 19 1.18 -0.02 7.19
N LEU A 20 2.40 -0.32 6.71
CA LEU A 20 3.60 0.38 7.15
C LEU A 20 3.54 1.87 6.81
N MET A 21 3.04 2.22 5.61
CA MET A 21 2.85 3.59 5.16
C MET A 21 1.93 4.36 6.12
N GLU A 22 0.75 3.83 6.44
CA GLU A 22 -0.19 4.44 7.39
C GLU A 22 0.44 4.69 8.77
N MET A 23 1.23 3.72 9.26
CA MET A 23 1.96 3.86 10.53
C MET A 23 3.00 4.99 10.46
N LEU A 24 3.77 5.08 9.37
CA LEU A 24 4.79 6.09 9.17
C LEU A 24 4.20 7.49 9.01
N GLU A 25 3.09 7.64 8.27
CA GLU A 25 2.37 8.92 8.15
C GLU A 25 1.91 9.44 9.51
N GLY A 26 1.38 8.55 10.36
CA GLY A 26 0.99 8.90 11.72
C GLY A 26 2.15 9.32 12.61
N ASP A 27 3.33 8.73 12.43
CA ASP A 27 4.56 9.10 13.15
C ASP A 27 5.13 10.44 12.66
N VAL A 28 5.30 10.61 11.35
CA VAL A 28 5.82 11.83 10.72
C VAL A 28 4.95 13.03 11.09
N LYS A 29 3.62 12.91 10.96
CA LYS A 29 2.67 13.99 11.30
C LYS A 29 2.73 14.38 12.78
N ARG A 30 2.98 13.42 13.69
CA ARG A 30 3.17 13.72 15.12
C ARG A 30 4.46 14.49 15.36
N ASN A 31 5.54 14.11 14.69
CA ASN A 31 6.83 14.78 14.78
C ASN A 31 6.76 16.22 14.25
N GLU A 32 6.11 16.43 13.11
CA GLU A 32 5.88 17.76 12.53
C GLU A 32 5.09 18.66 13.48
N LYS A 33 3.99 18.16 14.06
CA LYS A 33 3.20 18.91 15.05
C LYS A 33 4.01 19.28 16.28
N ALA A 34 4.84 18.36 16.79
CA ALA A 34 5.71 18.64 17.92
C ALA A 34 6.72 19.75 17.58
N LEU A 35 7.29 19.74 16.37
CA LEU A 35 8.20 20.76 15.89
C LEU A 35 7.51 22.13 15.76
N GLN A 36 6.32 22.17 15.15
CA GLN A 36 5.50 23.38 15.02
C GLN A 36 5.15 23.96 16.40
N GLN A 37 4.75 23.12 17.37
CA GLN A 37 4.46 23.56 18.72
C GLN A 37 5.69 24.11 19.45
N MET A 38 6.88 23.55 19.21
CA MET A 38 8.13 24.09 19.77
C MET A 38 8.47 25.47 19.19
N GLN A 39 8.26 25.66 17.87
CA GLN A 39 8.46 26.94 17.19
C GLN A 39 7.52 28.01 17.73
N GLN A 40 6.24 27.69 17.93
CA GLN A 40 5.24 28.60 18.53
C GLN A 40 5.64 29.05 19.93
N ARG A 41 6.30 28.19 20.71
CA ARG A 41 6.79 28.52 22.07
C ARG A 41 8.08 29.34 22.07
N LYS A 42 8.59 29.77 20.91
CA LYS A 42 9.85 30.52 20.73
C LYS A 42 11.05 29.86 21.42
N ARG A 43 11.02 28.53 21.59
CA ARG A 43 12.13 27.79 22.18
C ARG A 43 13.12 27.48 21.08
N LYS A 44 14.42 27.69 21.34
CA LYS A 44 15.47 27.28 20.40
C LYS A 44 15.34 25.77 20.16
N PRO A 45 15.28 25.31 18.90
CA PRO A 45 15.22 23.89 18.59
C PRO A 45 16.50 23.25 19.12
N ARG A 46 16.33 22.28 20.03
CA ARG A 46 17.44 21.40 20.39
C ARG A 46 17.50 20.34 19.30
N LYS A 47 18.70 19.99 18.85
CA LYS A 47 18.91 18.83 17.96
C LYS A 47 18.12 17.64 18.48
N SER A 48 17.30 17.05 17.61
CA SER A 48 16.49 15.90 18.00
C SER A 48 17.44 14.76 18.35
N ARG A 49 17.22 14.07 19.46
CA ARG A 49 18.00 12.87 19.77
C ARG A 49 17.75 11.73 18.76
N PHE A 50 16.78 11.91 17.87
CA PHE A 50 16.28 10.92 16.95
C PHE A 50 16.34 11.39 15.49
N GLU A 51 17.23 12.34 15.13
CA GLU A 51 17.39 12.85 13.76
C GLU A 51 17.49 11.72 12.71
N ASN A 52 18.30 10.70 12.99
CA ASN A 52 18.44 9.54 12.08
C ASN A 52 17.14 8.75 11.94
N ARG A 53 16.37 8.59 13.02
CA ARG A 53 15.07 7.90 12.96
C ARG A 53 14.10 8.70 12.10
N ASP A 54 13.99 10.01 12.37
CA ASP A 54 13.07 10.89 11.66
C ASP A 54 13.40 10.92 10.16
N TRP A 55 14.69 10.97 9.82
CA TRP A 55 15.17 10.87 8.44
C TRP A 55 14.81 9.54 7.77
N ILE A 56 15.05 8.40 8.43
CA ILE A 56 14.68 7.08 7.90
C ILE A 56 13.16 6.98 7.69
N GLN A 57 12.37 7.44 8.67
CA GLN A 57 10.91 7.40 8.59
C GLN A 57 10.39 8.19 7.38
N GLN A 58 10.92 9.40 7.18
CA GLN A 58 10.56 10.23 6.03
C GLN A 58 10.98 9.56 4.72
N HIS A 59 12.22 9.09 4.63
CA HIS A 59 12.75 8.51 3.41
C HIS A 59 12.01 7.23 2.99
N VAL A 60 11.70 6.35 3.95
CA VAL A 60 10.92 5.14 3.70
C VAL A 60 9.50 5.51 3.28
N LEU A 61 8.88 6.49 3.94
CA LEU A 61 7.55 6.97 3.57
C LEU A 61 7.52 7.52 2.13
N ASP A 62 8.52 8.32 1.76
CA ASP A 62 8.66 8.88 0.41
C ASP A 62 8.82 7.78 -0.64
N TYR A 63 9.65 6.77 -0.35
CA TYR A 63 9.78 5.58 -1.21
C TYR A 63 8.43 4.86 -1.38
N LEU A 64 7.73 4.58 -0.28
CA LEU A 64 6.46 3.85 -0.30
C LEU A 64 5.38 4.60 -1.09
N LYS A 65 5.33 5.94 -1.01
CA LYS A 65 4.41 6.77 -1.80
C LYS A 65 4.63 6.65 -3.31
N GLY A 66 5.83 6.31 -3.74
CA GLY A 66 6.14 6.04 -5.15
C GLY A 66 5.74 4.63 -5.61
N THR A 67 5.24 3.76 -4.72
CA THR A 67 4.89 2.38 -5.05
C THR A 67 3.38 2.21 -5.32
N PRO A 68 2.98 1.22 -6.14
CA PRO A 68 1.56 0.98 -6.45
C PRO A 68 0.67 0.67 -5.24
N CYS A 69 1.23 0.27 -4.09
CA CYS A 69 0.43 -0.05 -2.90
C CYS A 69 -0.26 1.16 -2.26
N VAL A 70 0.13 2.38 -2.64
CA VAL A 70 -0.55 3.63 -2.21
C VAL A 70 -2.03 3.65 -2.62
N ASN A 71 -2.38 2.92 -3.68
CA ASN A 71 -3.72 2.90 -4.23
C ASN A 71 -4.69 1.94 -3.52
N ILE A 72 -4.23 1.24 -2.47
CA ILE A 72 -5.08 0.31 -1.74
C ILE A 72 -5.60 1.01 -0.48
N PRO A 73 -6.92 1.17 -0.30
CA PRO A 73 -7.47 1.63 0.96
C PRO A 73 -7.10 0.65 2.08
N THR A 74 -6.47 1.11 3.15
CA THR A 74 -6.06 0.28 4.30
C THR A 74 -7.23 -0.49 4.91
N ALA A 75 -8.43 0.09 4.88
CA ALA A 75 -9.68 -0.57 5.30
C ALA A 75 -10.03 -1.82 4.47
N LYS A 76 -9.67 -1.86 3.19
CA LYS A 76 -9.92 -2.99 2.28
C LYS A 76 -8.79 -4.01 2.26
N LEU A 77 -7.62 -3.69 2.82
CA LEU A 77 -6.43 -4.54 2.80
C LEU A 77 -6.68 -5.91 3.45
N GLY A 78 -7.40 -5.94 4.57
CA GLY A 78 -7.75 -7.19 5.25
C GLY A 78 -8.67 -8.08 4.42
N GLU A 79 -9.60 -7.48 3.67
CA GLU A 79 -10.48 -8.21 2.75
C GLU A 79 -9.68 -8.79 1.57
N LEU A 80 -8.82 -7.99 0.94
CA LEU A 80 -7.98 -8.43 -0.16
C LEU A 80 -7.03 -9.57 0.26
N LYS A 81 -6.35 -9.42 1.40
CA LYS A 81 -5.51 -10.50 1.98
C LYS A 81 -6.32 -11.78 2.18
N ALA A 82 -7.52 -11.68 2.73
CA ALA A 82 -8.38 -12.83 2.95
C ALA A 82 -8.81 -13.50 1.64
N ARG A 83 -9.14 -12.74 0.60
CA ARG A 83 -9.52 -13.28 -0.72
C ARG A 83 -8.36 -14.02 -1.41
N CYS A 84 -7.14 -13.50 -1.31
CA CYS A 84 -5.94 -14.17 -1.84
C CYS A 84 -5.69 -15.53 -1.16
N MET A 85 -5.81 -15.59 0.16
CA MET A 85 -5.46 -16.79 0.94
C MET A 85 -6.60 -17.81 1.05
N LYS A 86 -7.85 -17.42 0.79
CA LYS A 86 -9.00 -18.31 0.94
C LYS A 86 -8.84 -19.52 0.02
N LYS A 87 -8.94 -20.72 0.60
CA LYS A 87 -9.02 -21.98 -0.17
C LYS A 87 -10.43 -22.17 -0.67
N GLU A 88 -10.56 -22.71 -1.88
CA GLU A 88 -11.85 -23.08 -2.44
C GLU A 88 -12.46 -24.14 -1.53
N SER A 89 -13.49 -23.76 -0.78
CA SER A 89 -14.27 -24.74 -0.03
C SER A 89 -15.04 -25.54 -1.08
N VAL A 90 -14.45 -26.65 -1.52
CA VAL A 90 -15.14 -27.65 -2.31
C VAL A 90 -16.28 -28.16 -1.42
N SER A 91 -17.47 -27.59 -1.57
CA SER A 91 -18.65 -28.06 -0.86
C SER A 91 -18.88 -29.50 -1.32
N SER A 92 -18.55 -30.46 -0.46
CA SER A 92 -18.85 -31.87 -0.70
C SER A 92 -20.38 -32.03 -0.87
N PRO A 93 -20.86 -32.58 -1.99
CA PRO A 93 -22.28 -32.78 -2.16
C PRO A 93 -22.74 -34.01 -1.35
N ILE A 94 -23.68 -33.75 -0.43
CA ILE A 94 -24.85 -34.61 -0.14
C ILE A 94 -24.52 -36.08 0.15
N ARG A 95 -24.29 -36.40 1.43
CA ARG A 95 -24.46 -37.77 1.92
C ARG A 95 -25.97 -38.08 1.98
N LYS A 96 -26.54 -38.55 0.86
CA LYS A 96 -27.90 -39.12 0.81
C LYS A 96 -27.97 -40.30 1.78
N LYS A 97 -28.56 -40.11 2.95
CA LYS A 97 -29.04 -41.24 3.78
C LYS A 97 -30.16 -41.94 3.00
N ARG A 98 -29.83 -43.07 2.39
CA ARG A 98 -30.82 -44.04 1.91
C ARG A 98 -31.51 -44.61 3.14
N LYS A 99 -32.79 -44.27 3.34
CA LYS A 99 -33.72 -45.07 4.12
C LYS A 99 -35.03 -45.14 3.35
N ALA A 100 -35.35 -46.35 2.88
CA ALA A 100 -36.66 -46.77 2.42
C ALA A 100 -36.95 -48.12 3.12
N PRO A 101 -38.18 -48.66 3.14
CA PRO A 101 -39.42 -48.17 2.48
C PRO A 101 -40.69 -48.21 3.38
N SER A 102 -41.72 -47.43 3.02
CA SER A 102 -43.11 -47.86 3.21
C SER A 102 -44.06 -47.16 2.23
N LYS A 103 -45.07 -47.92 1.81
CA LYS A 103 -45.95 -47.78 0.65
C LYS A 103 -46.98 -46.64 0.79
N GLY A 104 -47.40 -46.06 -0.34
CA GLY A 104 -48.58 -45.19 -0.42
C GLY A 104 -48.73 -44.56 -1.81
N SER A 105 -49.91 -44.70 -2.40
CA SER A 105 -50.28 -44.55 -3.82
C SER A 105 -50.65 -43.13 -4.28
N SER A 106 -50.77 -43.00 -5.62
CA SER A 106 -51.53 -42.05 -6.48
C SER A 106 -50.93 -40.69 -6.91
N SER A 107 -50.62 -40.63 -8.21
CA SER A 107 -50.34 -39.51 -9.14
C SER A 107 -51.63 -38.72 -9.55
N PRO A 108 -51.63 -37.76 -10.52
CA PRO A 108 -50.64 -36.75 -10.96
C PRO A 108 -51.24 -35.32 -11.20
N SER A 109 -50.36 -34.38 -11.60
CA SER A 109 -50.56 -33.24 -12.53
C SER A 109 -50.64 -31.80 -11.98
N SER A 110 -49.53 -31.05 -12.13
CA SER A 110 -49.40 -29.91 -13.07
C SER A 110 -48.25 -28.95 -12.70
N PRO A 111 -47.69 -28.19 -13.66
CA PRO A 111 -46.26 -27.94 -13.70
C PRO A 111 -45.85 -26.45 -13.69
N LYS A 112 -44.53 -26.24 -13.49
CA LYS A 112 -43.73 -25.06 -13.88
C LYS A 112 -43.97 -23.76 -13.09
N HIS A 113 -43.00 -23.41 -12.25
CA HIS A 113 -42.16 -22.20 -12.40
C HIS A 113 -40.99 -22.34 -11.41
N ALA A 114 -39.90 -22.96 -11.87
CA ALA A 114 -38.63 -22.90 -11.17
C ALA A 114 -38.09 -21.48 -11.33
N SER A 115 -38.23 -20.67 -10.29
CA SER A 115 -37.41 -19.48 -10.09
C SER A 115 -35.97 -19.95 -9.98
N ARG A 116 -35.28 -19.89 -11.11
CA ARG A 116 -33.84 -20.07 -11.22
C ARG A 116 -33.21 -18.80 -10.67
N SER A 117 -33.30 -18.62 -9.35
CA SER A 117 -32.52 -17.64 -8.62
C SER A 117 -31.06 -17.99 -8.85
N SER A 118 -30.38 -17.07 -9.50
CA SER A 118 -28.95 -16.99 -9.69
C SER A 118 -28.24 -17.43 -8.40
N LYS A 119 -27.62 -18.61 -8.45
CA LYS A 119 -26.53 -18.91 -7.52
C LYS A 119 -25.49 -17.82 -7.75
N GLN A 120 -25.42 -16.84 -6.85
CA GLN A 120 -24.22 -16.03 -6.69
C GLN A 120 -23.07 -17.02 -6.57
N ALA A 121 -22.30 -17.16 -7.64
CA ALA A 121 -21.02 -17.82 -7.61
C ALA A 121 -20.22 -17.09 -6.54
N GLN A 122 -19.89 -17.79 -5.45
CA GLN A 122 -18.85 -17.31 -4.55
C GLN A 122 -17.54 -17.37 -5.33
N LYS A 123 -17.27 -16.28 -6.06
CA LYS A 123 -16.01 -16.00 -6.76
C LYS A 123 -14.91 -15.72 -5.74
N GLY A 124 -13.71 -16.22 -6.02
CA GLY A 124 -12.47 -15.78 -5.39
C GLY A 124 -11.98 -16.65 -4.23
N CYS A 125 -11.18 -17.64 -4.57
CA CYS A 125 -10.31 -18.36 -3.66
C CYS A 125 -9.07 -18.82 -4.45
N TYR A 126 -7.94 -18.17 -4.19
CA TYR A 126 -6.70 -18.33 -4.97
C TYR A 126 -5.66 -19.19 -4.24
N ALA A 127 -5.92 -19.53 -2.97
CA ALA A 127 -5.08 -20.38 -2.14
C ALA A 127 -3.59 -19.97 -2.18
N LEU A 128 -3.32 -18.66 -2.17
CA LEU A 128 -1.95 -18.14 -2.13
C LEU A 128 -1.33 -18.38 -0.75
N THR A 129 -0.02 -18.57 -0.74
CA THR A 129 0.77 -18.58 0.49
C THR A 129 0.82 -17.17 1.09
N GLU A 130 1.25 -17.06 2.35
CA GLU A 130 1.36 -15.75 2.98
C GLU A 130 2.41 -14.85 2.30
N ALA A 131 3.50 -15.44 1.82
CA ALA A 131 4.55 -14.72 1.10
C ALA A 131 4.07 -14.22 -0.28
N GLU A 132 3.42 -15.09 -1.06
CA GLU A 132 2.81 -14.71 -2.36
C GLU A 132 1.77 -13.60 -2.17
N THR A 133 0.90 -13.75 -1.17
CA THR A 133 -0.10 -12.75 -0.85
C THR A 133 0.55 -11.41 -0.50
N LEU A 134 1.62 -11.43 0.30
CA LEU A 134 2.35 -10.22 0.67
C LEU A 134 2.97 -9.52 -0.56
N GLN A 135 3.54 -10.28 -1.49
CA GLN A 135 4.08 -9.72 -2.73
C GLN A 135 2.99 -9.06 -3.57
N VAL A 136 1.86 -9.73 -3.77
CA VAL A 136 0.70 -9.17 -4.49
C VAL A 136 0.22 -7.87 -3.85
N LEU A 137 0.11 -7.82 -2.52
CA LEU A 137 -0.30 -6.61 -1.79
C LEU A 137 0.71 -5.46 -1.90
N ASN A 138 2.01 -5.77 -1.97
CA ASN A 138 3.06 -4.76 -1.99
C ASN A 138 3.26 -4.15 -3.39
N PHE A 139 3.07 -4.93 -4.44
CA PHE A 139 3.37 -4.52 -5.81
C PHE A 139 2.13 -4.26 -6.67
N MET A 140 0.96 -4.77 -6.28
CA MET A 140 -0.32 -4.57 -6.99
C MET A 140 -0.19 -4.82 -8.51
N PRO A 141 0.08 -6.07 -8.93
CA PRO A 141 0.30 -6.38 -10.32
C PRO A 141 -0.88 -5.95 -11.19
N GLN A 142 -0.57 -5.33 -12.32
CA GLN A 142 -1.51 -4.87 -13.34
C GLN A 142 -1.51 -5.78 -14.56
N GLU A 143 -0.46 -6.59 -14.75
CA GLU A 143 -0.34 -7.49 -15.89
C GLU A 143 -0.21 -8.96 -15.47
N MET A 144 -0.61 -9.86 -16.37
CA MET A 144 -0.56 -11.29 -16.12
C MET A 144 0.86 -11.79 -15.87
N VAL A 145 1.84 -11.25 -16.61
CA VAL A 145 3.25 -11.63 -16.48
C VAL A 145 3.80 -11.36 -15.08
N GLU A 146 3.34 -10.30 -14.41
CA GLU A 146 3.80 -9.95 -13.06
C GLU A 146 3.31 -10.97 -12.02
N ILE A 147 2.07 -11.47 -12.18
CA ILE A 147 1.54 -12.52 -11.30
C ILE A 147 2.36 -13.81 -11.45
N HIS A 148 2.77 -14.16 -12.66
CA HIS A 148 3.62 -15.33 -12.92
C HIS A 148 5.01 -15.22 -12.28
N LEU A 149 5.51 -14.00 -12.05
CA LEU A 149 6.77 -13.78 -11.34
C LEU A 149 6.61 -13.85 -9.81
N MET A 150 5.41 -13.60 -9.29
CA MET A 150 5.12 -13.59 -7.85
C MET A 150 4.64 -14.95 -7.32
N VAL A 151 3.98 -15.73 -8.17
CA VAL A 151 3.30 -16.98 -7.78
C VAL A 151 3.93 -18.16 -8.49
N GLU A 152 4.52 -19.08 -7.72
CA GLU A 152 5.12 -20.30 -8.25
C GLU A 152 4.05 -21.25 -8.80
N ASP A 153 4.38 -21.89 -9.92
CA ASP A 153 3.58 -22.89 -10.63
C ASP A 153 2.11 -22.46 -10.84
N LEU A 154 1.91 -21.18 -11.19
CA LEU A 154 0.57 -20.58 -11.32
C LEU A 154 -0.33 -21.36 -12.29
N HIS A 155 0.21 -21.80 -13.43
CA HIS A 155 -0.51 -22.58 -14.43
C HIS A 155 -1.01 -23.93 -13.91
N ASP A 156 -0.27 -24.57 -13.00
CA ASP A 156 -0.66 -25.86 -12.42
C ASP A 156 -1.72 -25.68 -11.33
N ARG A 157 -1.77 -24.48 -10.69
CA ARG A 157 -2.67 -24.19 -9.57
C ARG A 157 -4.03 -23.66 -9.99
N MET A 158 -4.11 -22.93 -11.10
CA MET A 158 -5.36 -22.34 -11.57
C MET A 158 -5.40 -22.17 -13.09
N SER A 159 -6.59 -22.36 -13.67
CA SER A 159 -6.83 -22.17 -15.10
C SER A 159 -6.63 -20.72 -15.53
N GLU A 160 -6.29 -20.50 -16.81
CA GLU A 160 -6.10 -19.16 -17.40
C GLU A 160 -7.29 -18.22 -17.12
N ALA A 161 -8.52 -18.70 -17.29
CA ALA A 161 -9.72 -17.91 -16.98
C ALA A 161 -9.79 -17.47 -15.49
N LYS A 162 -9.28 -18.29 -14.56
CA LYS A 162 -9.22 -17.95 -13.13
C LYS A 162 -8.05 -17.02 -12.82
N GLN A 163 -6.96 -17.09 -13.58
CA GLN A 163 -5.86 -16.12 -13.51
C GLN A 163 -6.33 -14.73 -13.94
N GLU A 164 -7.08 -14.64 -15.04
CA GLU A 164 -7.67 -13.37 -15.49
C GLU A 164 -8.65 -12.80 -14.46
N GLU A 165 -9.50 -13.65 -13.87
CA GLU A 165 -10.37 -13.24 -12.76
C GLU A 165 -9.57 -12.75 -11.55
N PHE A 166 -8.44 -13.37 -11.25
CA PHE A 166 -7.56 -12.95 -10.17
C PHE A 166 -6.99 -11.56 -10.42
N LEU A 167 -6.49 -11.32 -11.63
CA LEU A 167 -5.94 -10.04 -12.03
C LEU A 167 -7.02 -8.94 -11.98
N GLU A 168 -8.21 -9.21 -12.50
CA GLU A 168 -9.35 -8.29 -12.45
C GLU A 168 -9.76 -7.98 -11.00
N MET A 169 -9.72 -8.99 -10.12
CA MET A 169 -9.95 -8.82 -8.70
C MET A 169 -8.91 -7.88 -8.09
N ILE A 170 -7.61 -8.06 -8.34
CA ILE A 170 -6.56 -7.16 -7.83
C ILE A 170 -6.79 -5.72 -8.32
N ARG A 171 -7.05 -5.54 -9.62
CA ARG A 171 -7.31 -4.22 -10.23
C ARG A 171 -8.49 -3.50 -9.57
N SER A 172 -9.55 -4.23 -9.22
CA SER A 172 -10.73 -3.64 -8.56
C SER A 172 -10.44 -3.00 -7.18
N TYR A 173 -9.31 -3.32 -6.55
CA TYR A 173 -8.88 -2.70 -5.29
C TYR A 173 -7.96 -1.49 -5.50
N ASN A 174 -7.52 -1.21 -6.73
CA ASN A 174 -6.66 -0.09 -7.05
C ASN A 174 -7.52 1.18 -7.29
N THR A 175 -7.51 2.12 -6.34
CA THR A 175 -8.34 3.34 -6.43
C THR A 175 -7.87 4.35 -7.48
N SER A 176 -6.65 4.21 -8.03
CA SER A 176 -6.21 5.10 -9.11
C SER A 176 -7.01 4.92 -10.40
N VAL A 177 -7.67 3.77 -10.58
CA VAL A 177 -8.43 3.45 -11.80
C VAL A 177 -9.81 4.13 -11.82
N GLU A 178 -10.38 4.53 -10.68
CA GLU A 178 -11.73 5.12 -10.64
C GLU A 178 -11.77 6.62 -11.05
N THR A 179 -10.63 7.29 -11.21
CA THR A 179 -10.58 8.75 -11.44
C THR A 179 -10.44 9.16 -12.91
N THR A 180 -10.36 8.23 -13.86
CA THR A 180 -10.05 8.55 -15.27
C THR A 180 -11.18 8.37 -16.29
N GLU A 181 -12.36 7.84 -15.92
CA GLU A 181 -13.41 7.54 -16.92
C GLU A 181 -14.77 8.25 -16.74
N LYS A 182 -14.86 9.29 -15.90
CA LYS A 182 -16.09 10.12 -15.79
C LYS A 182 -15.78 11.60 -15.60
N ASP A 183 -15.26 12.25 -16.65
CA ASP A 183 -15.79 13.54 -17.13
C ASP A 183 -15.05 13.95 -18.40
N SER A 184 -15.60 13.55 -19.54
CA SER A 184 -15.34 14.19 -20.83
C SER A 184 -16.68 14.70 -21.33
N SER A 185 -17.07 15.91 -20.92
CA SER A 185 -18.09 16.77 -21.56
C SER A 185 -18.23 18.11 -20.81
N ASN A 186 -17.31 19.06 -21.04
CA ASN A 186 -17.57 20.51 -21.21
C ASN A 186 -16.20 21.20 -21.24
N ASP A 187 -15.73 21.63 -22.39
CA ASP A 187 -16.09 22.87 -23.10
C ASP A 187 -15.01 23.93 -22.80
N VAL A 188 -14.59 24.55 -23.88
CA VAL A 188 -13.39 25.35 -24.06
C VAL A 188 -13.55 26.69 -23.35
N GLU A 189 -12.58 27.09 -22.53
CA GLU A 189 -12.16 28.49 -22.49
C GLU A 189 -10.62 28.53 -22.54
N GLU A 190 -10.12 29.07 -23.66
CA GLU A 190 -8.81 29.68 -23.78
C GLU A 190 -8.73 30.81 -22.75
N ASP A 191 -7.73 30.79 -21.87
CA ASP A 191 -7.29 32.00 -21.21
C ASP A 191 -5.78 31.99 -21.01
N GLU A 192 -5.25 33.19 -21.14
CA GLU A 192 -3.95 33.55 -21.68
C GLU A 192 -2.74 33.21 -20.80
N GLU A 193 -1.58 33.20 -21.48
CA GLU A 193 -0.23 33.12 -20.94
C GLU A 193 0.02 34.15 -19.82
N GLU A 194 0.52 33.71 -18.67
CA GLU A 194 1.38 34.55 -17.83
C GLU A 194 2.66 33.77 -17.47
N VAL A 195 3.68 34.00 -18.29
CA VAL A 195 5.05 33.51 -18.12
C VAL A 195 5.65 34.22 -16.92
N VAL A 196 5.83 33.51 -15.81
CA VAL A 196 6.56 34.01 -14.61
C VAL A 196 8.07 33.95 -14.84
N GLU A 197 8.57 34.77 -15.76
CA GLU A 197 10.00 35.11 -15.91
C GLU A 197 10.36 36.22 -14.92
N ASP A 198 10.53 35.92 -13.61
CA ASP A 198 11.03 36.97 -12.69
C ASP A 198 11.69 36.46 -11.39
N SER A 199 12.30 35.26 -11.39
CA SER A 199 13.00 34.75 -10.19
C SER A 199 14.50 34.44 -10.39
N ILE A 200 15.08 34.76 -11.55
CA ILE A 200 16.51 34.51 -11.80
C ILE A 200 17.38 35.77 -11.63
N GLU A 201 16.81 36.98 -11.59
CA GLU A 201 17.59 38.23 -11.50
C GLU A 201 18.04 38.62 -10.07
N LEU A 202 17.63 37.88 -9.03
CA LEU A 202 17.96 38.23 -7.63
C LEU A 202 19.27 37.61 -7.09
N LEU A 203 20.01 36.83 -7.89
CA LEU A 203 21.23 36.12 -7.47
C LEU A 203 22.56 36.76 -7.93
N GLU A 204 22.55 37.83 -8.73
CA GLU A 204 23.78 38.48 -9.20
C GLU A 204 24.26 39.67 -8.34
N LYS A 205 23.61 40.00 -7.23
CA LYS A 205 23.94 41.17 -6.39
C LYS A 205 24.69 40.87 -5.08
N ALA A 206 25.43 39.77 -4.99
CA ALA A 206 26.15 39.38 -3.78
C ALA A 206 27.66 39.14 -3.98
N GLY A 207 28.30 39.93 -4.85
CA GLY A 207 29.75 39.94 -4.96
C GLY A 207 30.27 41.33 -5.27
N ASN A 208 30.51 42.15 -4.23
CA ASN A 208 31.63 43.11 -4.20
C ASN A 208 31.70 43.82 -2.83
N ASP A 209 32.45 43.27 -1.87
CA ASP A 209 33.05 44.07 -0.80
C ASP A 209 34.44 43.48 -0.50
N ASN A 210 35.44 44.12 -1.10
CA ASN A 210 36.85 44.04 -0.71
C ASN A 210 37.05 44.90 0.53
N ASP A 211 37.45 44.29 1.64
CA ASP A 211 38.24 44.89 2.73
C ASP A 211 39.03 43.71 3.31
N ASP A 212 40.32 43.56 3.01
CA ASP A 212 41.47 44.27 3.60
C ASP A 212 41.57 44.10 5.14
N ASP A 213 42.82 43.96 5.59
CA ASP A 213 43.30 43.85 6.98
C ASP A 213 43.24 42.52 7.74
N GLY A 214 44.42 41.90 7.83
CA GLY A 214 44.94 41.50 9.14
C GLY A 214 45.32 40.03 9.33
N LEU A 215 46.49 39.63 8.81
CA LEU A 215 47.18 38.39 9.22
C LEU A 215 47.69 38.48 10.67
N PRO A 216 47.28 37.61 11.62
CA PRO A 216 47.98 37.49 12.89
C PRO A 216 49.19 36.56 12.78
N ALA A 217 50.35 37.11 13.14
CA ALA A 217 51.65 36.47 13.17
C ALA A 217 51.71 35.18 14.01
N MET A 218 52.26 34.11 13.42
CA MET A 218 52.62 32.87 14.12
C MET A 218 53.79 33.13 15.09
N LYS A 219 53.54 32.98 16.40
CA LYS A 219 54.60 32.89 17.41
C LYS A 219 55.13 31.46 17.46
N VAL A 220 56.31 31.25 16.88
CA VAL A 220 57.11 30.03 17.04
C VAL A 220 57.66 30.00 18.47
N LYS A 221 57.23 29.00 19.25
CA LYS A 221 57.75 28.71 20.60
C LYS A 221 59.05 27.93 20.43
N LYS A 222 60.16 28.54 20.84
CA LYS A 222 61.49 27.94 20.84
C LYS A 222 61.65 27.10 22.12
N GLU A 223 61.77 25.79 21.97
CA GLU A 223 62.25 24.89 23.04
C GLU A 223 63.70 25.21 23.39
N ARG A 224 63.97 25.27 24.68
CA ARG A 224 65.29 25.14 25.29
C ARG A 224 65.12 24.41 26.62
#